data_AF-A0A086P9H0-F1
#
_entry.id   AF-A0A086P9H0-F1
#
_cell.length_a   1.000
_cell.length_b   1.000
_cell.length_c   1.000
_cell.angle_alpha   90.00
_cell.angle_beta   90.00
_cell.angle_gamma   90.00
#
_symmetry.space_group_name_H-M   'P 1'
#
loop_
_entity.id
_entity.type
_entity.pdbx_description
1 polymer ?
#
loop_
_entity_poly.entity_id
_entity_poly.type
_entity_poly.pdbx_seq_one_letter_code
_entity_poly.pdbx_strand_id
1 'polypeptide(L)' 'MSHSNSDRMIEIVLEPFGAGFDVRVLPPVSGENLDAEFKDYRKARRWATGLRINHGWRIRDRTGLADA' A
#
# COMPACT_ATOMS: atom_id res chain seq x y z
N MET A 1 21.27 -7.42 -11.16
CA MET A 1 21.05 -6.31 -10.20
C MET A 1 19.98 -6.75 -9.23
N SER A 2 20.39 -7.25 -8.07
CA SER A 2 19.47 -7.69 -7.02
C SER A 2 18.97 -6.45 -6.29
N HIS A 3 17.74 -6.01 -6.56
CA HIS A 3 17.10 -4.98 -5.74
C HIS A 3 16.97 -5.56 -4.34
N SER A 4 17.59 -4.91 -3.36
CA SER A 4 17.39 -5.26 -1.96
C SER A 4 15.89 -5.21 -1.67
N ASN A 5 15.32 -6.32 -1.22
CA ASN A 5 13.88 -6.43 -0.95
C ASN A 5 13.42 -5.44 0.15
N SER A 6 14.38 -4.80 0.83
CA SER A 6 14.20 -3.81 1.89
C SER A 6 13.86 -2.39 1.42
N ASP A 7 14.01 -2.07 0.13
CA ASP A 7 13.74 -0.71 -0.39
C ASP A 7 12.29 -0.50 -0.85
N ARG A 8 11.45 -1.54 -0.80
CA ARG A 8 10.05 -1.42 -1.20
C ARG A 8 9.17 -0.87 -0.08
N MET A 9 8.16 -0.13 -0.48
CA MET A 9 7.19 0.53 0.37
C MET A 9 5.79 0.29 -0.15
N ILE A 10 4.85 0.14 0.78
CA ILE A 10 3.42 0.05 0.51
C ILE A 10 2.82 1.42 0.79
N GLU A 11 2.27 2.08 -0.21
CA GLU A 11 1.59 3.37 -0.02
C GLU A 11 0.09 3.17 0.05
N ILE A 12 -0.57 3.85 0.99
CA ILE A 12 -2.03 4.01 1.00
C ILE A 12 -2.32 5.47 0.65
N VAL A 13 -3.07 5.70 -0.43
CA VAL A 13 -3.44 7.04 -0.89
C VAL A 13 -4.97 7.16 -1.01
N LEU A 14 -5.48 8.38 -0.83
CA LEU A 14 -6.86 8.69 -1.20
C LEU A 14 -6.93 8.86 -2.71
N GLU A 15 -7.95 8.27 -3.32
CA GLU A 15 -8.26 8.55 -4.72
C GLU A 15 -8.65 10.03 -4.90
N PRO A 16 -8.37 10.62 -6.08
CA PRO A 16 -8.91 11.93 -6.44
C PRO A 16 -10.43 11.98 -6.18
N PHE A 17 -10.89 13.08 -5.62
CA PHE A 17 -12.31 13.29 -5.24
C PHE A 17 -12.83 12.41 -4.09
N GLY A 18 -11.96 11.68 -3.38
CA GLY A 18 -12.32 10.93 -2.17
C GLY A 18 -13.21 9.71 -2.41
N ALA A 19 -13.20 9.18 -3.64
CA ALA A 19 -14.03 8.03 -4.04
C ALA A 19 -13.58 6.70 -3.41
N GLY A 20 -12.37 6.63 -2.87
CA GLY A 20 -11.78 5.41 -2.35
C GLY A 20 -10.33 5.59 -1.92
N PHE A 21 -9.68 4.44 -1.75
CA PHE A 21 -8.33 4.27 -1.25
C PHE A 21 -7.57 3.31 -2.15
N ASP A 22 -6.40 3.73 -2.63
CA ASP A 22 -5.49 2.86 -3.35
C ASP A 22 -4.38 2.40 -2.43
N VAL A 23 -4.04 1.13 -2.55
CA VAL A 23 -2.82 0.55 -2.00
C VAL A 23 -1.88 0.22 -3.15
N ARG A 24 -0.65 0.75 -3.09
CA ARG A 24 0.35 0.57 -4.16
C ARG A 24 1.69 0.10 -3.61
N VAL A 25 2.37 -0.80 -4.31
CA VAL A 25 3.74 -1.22 -3.96
C VAL A 25 4.75 -0.48 -4.83
N LEU A 26 5.67 0.23 -4.18
CA LEU A 26 6.70 1.05 -4.85
C LEU A 26 8.12 0.61 -4.46
N PRO A 27 9.01 0.36 -5.43
CA PRO A 27 8.70 0.16 -6.85
C PRO A 27 7.76 -1.04 -7.08
N PRO A 28 7.10 -1.16 -8.26
CA PRO A 28 6.29 -2.32 -8.60
C PRO A 28 7.10 -3.63 -8.63
N VAL A 29 6.46 -4.75 -8.31
CA VAL A 29 7.07 -6.09 -8.37
C VAL A 29 6.82 -6.68 -9.76
N SER A 30 7.88 -7.02 -10.48
CA SER A 30 7.75 -7.57 -11.83
C SER A 30 7.04 -8.93 -11.78
N GLY A 31 5.93 -9.05 -12.52
CA GLY A 31 5.17 -10.30 -12.61
C GLY A 31 4.13 -10.51 -11.50
N GLU A 32 3.99 -9.57 -10.57
CA GLU A 32 2.98 -9.63 -9.50
C GLU A 32 2.14 -8.35 -9.50
N ASN A 33 0.81 -8.50 -9.47
CA ASN A 33 -0.10 -7.39 -9.25
C ASN A 33 -0.54 -7.38 -7.78
N LEU A 34 0.13 -6.56 -6.97
CA LEU A 34 -0.11 -6.40 -5.53
C LEU A 34 -0.88 -5.11 -5.19
N ASP A 35 -1.11 -4.27 -6.19
CA ASP A 35 -1.85 -3.03 -6.04
C ASP A 35 -3.35 -3.36 -5.94
N ALA A 36 -4.08 -2.59 -5.13
CA ALA A 36 -5.50 -2.84 -4.90
C ALA A 36 -6.26 -1.56 -4.51
N GLU A 37 -7.50 -1.47 -4.96
CA GLU A 37 -8.40 -0.35 -4.71
C GLU A 37 -9.51 -0.77 -3.73
N PHE A 38 -9.85 0.11 -2.79
CA PHE A 38 -10.87 -0.14 -1.78
C PHE A 38 -11.72 1.10 -1.52
N LYS A 39 -13.03 0.91 -1.35
CA LYS A 39 -13.94 2.00 -0.93
C LYS A 39 -13.76 2.44 0.52
N ASP A 40 -13.06 1.66 1.33
CA ASP A 40 -12.99 1.83 2.78
C ASP A 40 -11.54 1.74 3.26
N TYR A 41 -11.14 2.71 4.10
CA TYR A 41 -9.78 2.83 4.61
C TYR A 41 -9.37 1.61 5.42
N ARG A 42 -10.28 1.05 6.24
CA ARG A 42 -9.96 -0.12 7.07
C ARG A 42 -9.66 -1.34 6.20
N LYS A 43 -10.34 -1.50 5.06
CA LYS A 43 -10.01 -2.55 4.07
C LYS A 43 -8.66 -2.32 3.41
N ALA A 44 -8.38 -1.09 2.96
CA ALA A 44 -7.07 -0.73 2.40
C ALA A 44 -5.93 -0.98 3.41
N ARG A 45 -6.11 -0.54 4.66
CA ARG A 45 -5.14 -0.73 5.73
C ARG A 45 -4.91 -2.20 6.06
N ARG A 46 -5.98 -3.02 6.03
CA ARG A 46 -5.87 -4.47 6.24
C ARG A 46 -5.08 -5.14 5.12
N TRP A 47 -5.32 -4.77 3.87
CA TRP A 47 -4.55 -5.26 2.73
C TRP A 47 -3.07 -4.90 2.84
N ALA A 48 -2.77 -3.62 3.07
CA ALA A 48 -1.39 -3.15 3.27
C ALA A 48 -0.69 -3.86 4.44
N THR A 49 -1.41 -4.14 5.53
CA THR A 49 -0.88 -4.88 6.68
C THR A 49 -0.54 -6.33 6.30
N GLY A 50 -1.38 -6.98 5.48
CA GLY A 50 -1.09 -8.33 4.95
C GLY A 50 0.19 -8.34 4.11
N LEU A 51 0.34 -7.37 3.21
CA LEU A 51 1.57 -7.21 2.42
C LEU A 51 2.80 -6.97 3.31
N ARG A 52 2.69 -6.13 4.34
CA ARG A 52 3.76 -5.92 5.32
C ARG A 52 4.15 -7.20 6.05
N ILE A 53 3.17 -8.01 6.47
CA ILE A 53 3.45 -9.27 7.19
C ILE A 53 4.17 -10.26 6.27
N ASN A 54 3.72 -10.40 5.02
CA ASN A 54 4.27 -11.38 4.08
C ASN A 54 5.64 -10.97 3.51
N HIS A 55 5.88 -9.68 3.31
CA HIS A 55 7.07 -9.19 2.60
C HIS A 55 8.01 -8.33 3.45
N GLY A 56 7.58 -7.89 4.64
CA GLY A 56 8.38 -7.05 5.53
C GLY A 56 8.47 -5.56 5.14
N TRP A 57 7.76 -5.13 4.09
CA TRP A 57 7.82 -3.76 3.59
C TRP A 57 7.15 -2.74 4.51
N ARG A 58 7.64 -1.51 4.50
CA ARG A 58 7.08 -0.42 5.30
C ARG A 58 5.78 0.09 4.68
N ILE A 59 4.81 0.42 5.51
CA ILE A 59 3.57 1.10 5.08
C ILE A 59 3.76 2.61 5.26
N ARG A 60 3.49 3.37 4.20
CA ARG A 60 3.39 4.82 4.23
C ARG A 60 1.96 5.22 3.95
N ASP A 61 1.31 5.73 4.98
CA ASP A 61 -0.06 6.23 4.86
C ASP A 61 -0.04 7.71 4.46
N ARG A 62 -0.64 8.03 3.32
CA ARG A 62 -0.77 9.41 2.83
C ARG A 62 -2.20 9.92 2.89
N THR A 63 -3.11 9.17 3.52
CA THR A 63 -4.52 9.56 3.65
C THR A 63 -4.74 10.61 4.74
N GLY A 64 -3.81 10.70 5.70
CA GLY A 64 -3.97 11.54 6.90
C GLY A 64 -5.00 11.01 7.91
N LEU A 65 -5.59 9.83 7.68
CA LEU A 65 -6.64 9.25 8.53
C LEU A 65 -6.12 8.43 9.71
N ALA A 66 -4.81 8.24 9.82
CA ALA A 66 -4.19 7.41 10.86
C ALA A 66 -4.04 8.11 12.23
N ASP A 67 -4.32 9.42 12.30
CA ASP A 67 -4.09 10.30 13.47
C ASP A 67 -5.38 10.88 14.08
N ALA A 68 -6.55 10.31 13.76
CA ALA A 68 -7.86 10.74 14.26
C ALA A 68 -8.54 9.70 15.17
#